data_AF-A0A926E549-F1
#
_entry.id   AF-A0A926E549-F1
#
_cell.length_a   1.000
_cell.length_b   1.000
_cell.length_c   1.000
_cell.angle_alpha   90.00
_cell.angle_beta   90.00
_cell.angle_gamma   90.00
#
_symmetry.space_group_name_H-M   'P 1'
#
loop_
_entity.id
_entity.type
_entity.pdbx_description
1 polymer ?
#
loop_
_entity_poly.entity_id
_entity_poly.type
_entity_poly.pdbx_seq_one_letter_code
_entity_poly.pdbx_strand_id
1 'polypeptide(L)'
;MKNLFEQSRSHWVRYDRYELKTAADGKRYITPGKNTKPDIYNPLKEAPGIVLDALNVGMLMMNRSPEDEVQKAILEFVTHYGLLGLMTALPTTTSFMDYEAVYLPKNHFIKAESMETEDYLALFYPFDQLDLVKKGIESRWSVSGDNMMVALTMTFINEPMAKTMSFQREYAEPYDWVAQQFKDWAFTLTTSILYYNDYDLIDKDTRNLYRMGMAAFGGIAPSYHIELLDKPTIYWDFHSLLLGIQMMFSFLLVDGEKPLRLCKHCQKVFLSSRSNSAFCSPRCKNQYNVYKSRGKKTSEED
;
A
#
# COMPACT_ATOMS: atom_id res chain seq x y z
N MET A 1 -18.82 -15.47 -0.53
CA MET A 1 -19.15 -14.44 0.48
C MET A 1 -19.91 -13.31 -0.21
N LYS A 2 -20.93 -12.72 0.44
CA LYS A 2 -21.46 -11.41 0.01
C LYS A 2 -20.30 -10.43 -0.12
N ASN A 3 -20.36 -9.49 -1.06
CA ASN A 3 -19.29 -8.51 -1.24
C ASN A 3 -19.12 -7.72 0.07
N LEU A 4 -18.07 -8.01 0.84
CA LEU A 4 -17.86 -7.43 2.16
C LEU A 4 -17.78 -5.90 2.09
N PHE A 5 -17.39 -5.37 0.93
CA PHE A 5 -17.23 -3.95 0.63
C PHE A 5 -18.35 -3.39 -0.26
N GLU A 6 -19.52 -4.03 -0.28
CA GLU A 6 -20.69 -3.57 -1.04
C GLU A 6 -21.01 -2.10 -0.74
N GLN A 7 -20.82 -1.68 0.50
CA GLN A 7 -20.93 -0.29 0.94
C GLN A 7 -19.60 0.18 1.52
N SER A 8 -18.91 1.07 0.79
CA SER A 8 -17.60 1.59 1.19
C SER A 8 -17.42 3.04 0.78
N ARG A 9 -16.85 3.84 1.70
CA ARG A 9 -16.31 5.18 1.43
C ARG A 9 -14.83 5.04 1.14
N SER A 10 -14.53 4.71 -0.11
CA SER A 10 -13.18 4.31 -0.56
C SER A 10 -12.62 5.17 -1.68
N HIS A 11 -13.29 6.26 -2.07
CA HIS A 11 -12.78 7.14 -3.10
C HIS A 11 -11.38 7.65 -2.76
N TRP A 12 -10.49 7.56 -3.76
CA TRP A 12 -9.09 7.92 -3.67
C TRP A 12 -8.71 8.81 -4.84
N VAL A 13 -7.63 9.59 -4.67
CA VAL A 13 -7.12 10.50 -5.68
C VAL A 13 -5.77 10.00 -6.18
N ARG A 14 -5.63 9.94 -7.49
CA ARG A 14 -4.36 9.73 -8.18
C ARG A 14 -4.10 10.87 -9.14
N TYR A 15 -2.84 11.13 -9.45
CA TYR A 15 -2.44 12.10 -10.47
C TYR A 15 -1.88 11.38 -11.69
N ASP A 16 -2.07 11.96 -12.88
CA ASP A 16 -1.57 11.43 -14.15
C ASP A 16 -0.05 11.30 -14.24
N ARG A 17 0.69 11.97 -13.34
CA ARG A 17 2.14 11.80 -13.19
C ARG A 17 2.60 12.13 -11.76
N TYR A 18 3.58 11.35 -11.30
CA TYR A 18 4.35 11.63 -10.10
C TYR A 18 5.84 11.78 -10.42
N GLU A 19 6.56 12.50 -9.58
CA GLU A 19 8.00 12.69 -9.69
C GLU A 19 8.68 12.46 -8.34
N LEU A 20 9.97 12.17 -8.40
CA LEU A 20 10.83 12.18 -7.22
C LEU A 20 11.47 13.55 -7.05
N LYS A 21 11.34 14.09 -5.86
CA LYS A 21 11.95 15.35 -5.47
C LYS A 21 12.79 15.14 -4.21
N THR A 22 13.96 15.74 -4.17
CA THR A 22 14.86 15.66 -3.01
C THR A 22 14.64 16.88 -2.13
N ALA A 23 14.39 16.66 -0.84
CA ALA A 23 14.24 17.72 0.15
C ALA A 23 15.61 18.25 0.61
N ALA A 24 15.61 19.36 1.36
CA ALA A 24 16.84 20.00 1.84
C ALA A 24 17.66 19.09 2.78
N ASP A 25 17.02 18.13 3.44
CA ASP A 25 17.67 17.13 4.29
C ASP A 25 18.25 15.92 3.52
N GLY A 26 18.16 15.94 2.18
CA GLY A 26 18.65 14.88 1.30
C GLY A 26 17.67 13.70 1.13
N LYS A 27 16.53 13.68 1.82
CA LYS A 27 15.53 12.62 1.63
C LYS A 27 14.77 12.80 0.32
N ARG A 28 14.45 11.68 -0.32
CA ARG A 28 13.65 11.64 -1.55
C ARG A 28 12.18 11.46 -1.21
N TYR A 29 11.33 12.19 -1.92
CA TYR A 29 9.88 12.16 -1.77
C TYR A 29 9.20 11.93 -3.11
N ILE A 30 8.11 11.17 -3.10
CA ILE A 30 7.20 11.00 -4.24
C ILE A 30 6.11 12.07 -4.11
N THR A 31 5.94 12.90 -5.14
CA THR A 31 4.98 14.01 -5.14
C THR A 31 4.32 14.16 -6.53
N PRO A 32 3.07 14.63 -6.62
CA PRO A 32 2.46 15.00 -7.89
C PRO A 32 3.30 16.04 -8.64
N GLY A 33 3.43 15.89 -9.97
CA GLY A 33 4.12 16.91 -10.78
C GLY A 33 3.38 18.26 -10.79
N LYS A 34 4.08 19.35 -11.09
CA LYS A 34 3.54 20.73 -10.99
C LYS A 34 2.24 21.02 -11.77
N ASN A 35 1.98 20.33 -12.89
CA ASN A 35 0.83 20.56 -13.78
C ASN A 35 -0.02 19.29 -14.01
N THR A 36 0.02 18.36 -13.07
CA THR A 36 -0.66 17.07 -13.20
C THR A 36 -2.13 17.17 -12.82
N LYS A 37 -2.96 16.34 -13.44
CA LYS A 37 -4.41 16.35 -13.22
C LYS A 37 -4.80 15.24 -12.24
N PRO A 38 -5.60 15.55 -11.20
CA PRO A 38 -6.16 14.55 -10.31
C PRO A 38 -7.30 13.80 -11.01
N ASP A 39 -7.41 12.52 -10.69
CA ASP A 39 -8.51 11.63 -11.06
C ASP A 39 -9.03 10.96 -9.79
N ILE A 40 -10.36 10.93 -9.65
CA ILE A 40 -11.04 10.31 -8.49
C ILE A 40 -11.55 8.94 -8.92
N TYR A 41 -11.15 7.91 -8.20
CA TYR A 41 -11.54 6.54 -8.49
C TYR A 41 -11.83 5.75 -7.21
N ASN A 42 -12.35 4.53 -7.35
CA ASN A 42 -12.59 3.63 -6.22
C ASN A 42 -11.61 2.44 -6.29
N PRO A 43 -10.59 2.37 -5.41
CA PRO A 43 -9.58 1.31 -5.40
C PRO A 43 -10.17 -0.09 -5.17
N LEU A 44 -11.30 -0.22 -4.46
CA LEU A 44 -11.89 -1.53 -4.16
C LEU A 44 -12.49 -2.19 -5.42
N LYS A 45 -12.82 -1.42 -6.46
CA LYS A 45 -13.23 -1.97 -7.75
C LYS A 45 -12.06 -2.64 -8.50
N GLU A 46 -10.83 -2.33 -8.10
CA GLU A 46 -9.58 -2.84 -8.70
C GLU A 46 -8.78 -3.70 -7.70
N ALA A 47 -9.44 -4.13 -6.61
CA ALA A 47 -8.84 -4.74 -5.41
C ALA A 47 -7.84 -5.88 -5.68
N PRO A 48 -8.12 -6.89 -6.53
CA PRO A 48 -7.15 -7.93 -6.81
C PRO A 48 -5.93 -7.42 -7.58
N GLY A 49 -6.12 -6.45 -8.49
CA GLY A 49 -5.06 -5.88 -9.31
C GLY A 49 -4.07 -5.08 -8.49
N ILE A 50 -4.59 -4.14 -7.68
CA ILE A 50 -3.74 -3.28 -6.84
C ILE A 50 -2.88 -4.06 -5.86
N VAL A 51 -3.43 -5.13 -5.24
CA VAL A 51 -2.66 -6.00 -4.35
C VAL A 51 -1.58 -6.75 -5.12
N LEU A 52 -1.90 -7.32 -6.29
CA LEU A 52 -0.91 -8.03 -7.09
C LEU A 52 0.22 -7.12 -7.56
N ASP A 53 -0.09 -5.89 -7.98
CA ASP A 53 0.91 -4.94 -8.43
C ASP A 53 1.79 -4.48 -7.27
N ALA A 54 1.20 -4.17 -6.10
CA ALA A 54 1.94 -3.85 -4.89
C ALA A 54 2.91 -4.98 -4.46
N LEU A 55 2.42 -6.23 -4.45
CA LEU A 55 3.25 -7.40 -4.12
C LEU A 55 4.36 -7.61 -5.15
N ASN A 56 4.10 -7.38 -6.43
CA ASN A 56 5.10 -7.53 -7.48
C ASN A 56 6.18 -6.44 -7.44
N VAL A 57 5.85 -5.20 -7.06
CA VAL A 57 6.85 -4.16 -6.74
C VAL A 57 7.74 -4.64 -5.59
N GLY A 58 7.13 -5.17 -4.52
CA GLY A 58 7.86 -5.75 -3.40
C GLY A 58 8.80 -6.91 -3.80
N MET A 59 8.34 -7.78 -4.70
CA MET A 59 9.15 -8.90 -5.20
C MET A 59 10.39 -8.46 -5.97
N LEU A 60 10.37 -7.31 -6.66
CA LEU A 60 11.57 -6.76 -7.31
C LEU A 60 12.68 -6.54 -6.28
N MET A 61 12.34 -5.96 -5.12
CA MET A 61 13.28 -5.74 -4.02
C MET A 61 13.72 -7.05 -3.36
N MET A 62 12.80 -8.01 -3.18
CA MET A 62 13.13 -9.33 -2.66
C MET A 62 14.13 -10.08 -3.56
N ASN A 63 14.04 -9.88 -4.88
CA ASN A 63 14.94 -10.44 -5.88
C ASN A 63 16.22 -9.62 -6.10
N ARG A 64 16.43 -8.55 -5.33
CA ARG A 64 17.58 -7.63 -5.46
C ARG A 64 17.71 -7.04 -6.86
N SER A 65 16.58 -6.66 -7.45
CA SER A 65 16.56 -5.98 -8.74
C SER A 65 17.24 -4.61 -8.64
N PRO A 66 17.78 -4.05 -9.74
CA PRO A 66 18.40 -2.73 -9.76
C PRO A 66 17.49 -1.63 -9.19
N GLU A 67 18.09 -0.62 -8.53
CA GLU A 67 17.33 0.45 -7.87
C GLU A 67 16.47 1.25 -8.85
N ASP A 68 16.95 1.48 -10.08
CA ASP A 68 16.22 2.18 -11.13
C ASP A 68 14.97 1.43 -11.60
N GLU A 69 15.04 0.09 -11.65
CA GLU A 69 13.89 -0.76 -11.96
C GLU A 69 12.82 -0.70 -10.86
N VAL A 70 13.26 -0.78 -9.59
CA VAL A 70 12.36 -0.65 -8.42
C VAL A 70 11.72 0.73 -8.39
N GLN A 71 12.51 1.79 -8.57
CA GLN A 71 12.04 3.16 -8.58
C GLN A 71 10.99 3.39 -9.67
N LYS A 72 11.25 2.87 -10.87
CA LYS A 72 10.30 2.93 -11.98
C LYS A 72 9.00 2.21 -11.65
N ALA A 73 9.07 1.01 -11.10
CA ALA A 73 7.88 0.24 -10.73
C ALA A 73 7.05 0.93 -9.63
N ILE A 74 7.69 1.57 -8.66
CA ILE A 74 7.01 2.37 -7.63
C ILE A 74 6.32 3.58 -8.28
N LEU A 75 6.99 4.31 -9.17
CA LEU A 75 6.40 5.45 -9.87
C LEU A 75 5.23 5.04 -10.78
N GLU A 76 5.32 3.90 -11.46
CA GLU A 76 4.22 3.32 -12.23
C GLU A 76 3.03 2.97 -11.33
N PHE A 77 3.29 2.36 -10.16
CA PHE A 77 2.26 2.03 -9.18
C PHE A 77 1.52 3.29 -8.70
N VAL A 78 2.24 4.30 -8.21
CA VAL A 78 1.60 5.53 -7.67
C VAL A 78 0.93 6.34 -8.78
N THR A 79 1.40 6.28 -10.02
CA THR A 79 0.70 6.89 -11.16
C THR A 79 -0.62 6.17 -11.44
N HIS A 80 -0.65 4.84 -11.29
CA HIS A 80 -1.85 4.07 -11.53
C HIS A 80 -2.84 4.12 -10.37
N TYR A 81 -2.39 4.19 -9.11
CA TYR A 81 -3.24 4.06 -7.93
C TYR A 81 -3.22 5.25 -6.97
N GLY A 82 -2.31 6.20 -7.15
CA GLY A 82 -2.08 7.29 -6.21
C GLY A 82 -1.09 6.92 -5.10
N LEU A 83 -0.83 7.89 -4.22
CA LEU A 83 0.02 7.71 -3.03
C LEU A 83 -0.66 6.80 -2.00
N LEU A 84 0.13 6.20 -1.11
CA LEU A 84 -0.36 5.20 -0.17
C LEU A 84 -1.24 5.80 0.95
N GLY A 85 -1.19 7.11 1.18
CA GLY A 85 -1.87 7.74 2.30
C GLY A 85 -1.21 7.37 3.63
N LEU A 86 0.12 7.45 3.69
CA LEU A 86 0.89 7.16 4.91
C LEU A 86 0.49 8.07 6.07
N MET A 87 0.27 9.37 5.79
CA MET A 87 -0.09 10.35 6.83
C MET A 87 -1.34 9.95 7.62
N THR A 88 -2.32 9.32 6.98
CA THR A 88 -3.54 8.84 7.63
C THR A 88 -3.44 7.38 8.08
N ALA A 89 -2.45 6.61 7.61
CA ALA A 89 -2.26 5.20 7.96
C ALA A 89 -1.51 5.00 9.29
N LEU A 90 -0.55 5.87 9.60
CA LEU A 90 0.34 5.70 10.73
C LEU A 90 -0.28 6.06 12.10
N PRO A 91 -1.11 7.12 12.23
CA PRO A 91 -1.68 7.48 13.52
C PRO A 91 -2.74 6.51 13.98
N THR A 92 -2.97 6.41 15.29
CA THR A 92 -3.99 5.52 15.89
C THR A 92 -5.42 5.84 15.44
N THR A 93 -5.65 7.05 14.91
CA THR A 93 -6.92 7.53 14.37
C THR A 93 -6.70 8.45 13.18
N THR A 94 -7.60 8.38 12.19
CA THR A 94 -7.56 9.24 11.00
C THR A 94 -8.04 10.66 11.29
N SER A 95 -8.72 10.86 12.42
CA SER A 95 -9.14 12.17 12.97
C SER A 95 -8.09 12.78 13.89
N PHE A 96 -6.80 12.45 13.75
CA PHE A 96 -5.74 12.96 14.63
C PHE A 96 -5.66 14.50 14.67
N MET A 97 -6.19 15.19 13.65
CA MET A 97 -6.30 16.65 13.61
C MET A 97 -7.19 17.23 14.71
N ASP A 98 -8.11 16.43 15.25
CA ASP A 98 -9.06 16.80 16.32
C ASP A 98 -8.49 16.55 17.73
N TYR A 99 -7.22 16.15 17.82
CA TYR A 99 -6.51 15.89 19.07
C TYR A 99 -5.40 16.92 19.28
N GLU A 100 -4.94 17.08 20.52
CA GLU A 100 -3.83 17.98 20.84
C GLU A 100 -2.53 17.57 20.14
N ALA A 101 -2.26 16.26 20.10
CA ALA A 101 -1.07 15.68 19.47
C ALA A 101 -1.45 14.48 18.60
N VAL A 102 -0.54 14.10 17.71
CA VAL A 102 -0.66 12.89 16.89
C VAL A 102 -0.15 11.71 17.70
N TYR A 103 -1.04 10.78 18.03
CA TYR A 103 -0.67 9.55 18.73
C TYR A 103 -0.34 8.44 17.74
N LEU A 104 0.81 7.79 17.95
CA LEU A 104 1.38 6.82 17.03
C LEU A 104 1.49 5.46 17.74
N PRO A 105 0.96 4.38 17.16
CA PRO A 105 1.28 3.04 17.62
C PRO A 105 2.75 2.75 17.31
N LYS A 106 3.30 1.73 17.96
CA LYS A 106 4.64 1.22 17.62
C LYS A 106 4.68 0.83 16.15
N ASN A 107 5.51 1.54 15.38
CA ASN A 107 5.73 1.28 13.97
C ASN A 107 7.23 1.47 13.65
N HIS A 108 7.69 0.97 12.52
CA HIS A 108 9.11 1.03 12.16
C HIS A 108 9.56 2.35 11.51
N PHE A 109 8.63 3.25 11.17
CA PHE A 109 8.94 4.53 10.51
C PHE A 109 9.19 5.62 11.54
N ILE A 110 8.33 5.69 12.55
CA ILE A 110 8.37 6.68 13.62
C ILE A 110 8.41 5.95 14.97
N LYS A 111 9.48 6.18 15.73
CA LYS A 111 9.69 5.55 17.04
C LYS A 111 8.99 6.27 18.18
N ALA A 112 8.64 7.55 18.00
CA ALA A 112 7.92 8.33 18.99
C ALA A 112 6.48 7.82 19.14
N GLU A 113 5.97 7.78 20.37
CA GLU A 113 4.60 7.35 20.68
C GLU A 113 3.58 8.49 20.51
N SER A 114 4.06 9.73 20.51
CA SER A 114 3.29 10.93 20.17
C SER A 114 4.17 11.99 19.51
N MET A 115 3.57 12.91 18.77
CA MET A 115 4.26 14.05 18.16
C MET A 115 3.34 15.25 17.99
N GLU A 116 3.90 16.46 17.98
CA GLU A 116 3.16 17.67 17.64
C GLU A 116 2.60 17.57 16.21
N THR A 117 1.43 18.17 15.99
CA THR A 117 0.71 18.02 14.72
C THR A 117 1.49 18.63 13.56
N GLU A 118 2.05 19.82 13.76
CA GLU A 118 2.84 20.53 12.77
C GLU A 118 4.11 19.75 12.39
N ASP A 119 4.80 19.19 13.38
CA ASP A 119 5.98 18.34 13.17
C ASP A 119 5.63 17.07 12.39
N TYR A 120 4.45 16.49 12.66
CA TYR A 120 3.95 15.32 11.93
C TYR A 120 3.61 15.64 10.48
N LEU A 121 2.90 16.75 10.25
CA LEU A 121 2.56 17.18 8.90
C LEU A 121 3.80 17.54 8.09
N ALA A 122 4.85 18.10 8.72
CA ALA A 122 6.12 18.39 8.05
C ALA A 122 6.81 17.15 7.46
N LEU A 123 6.51 15.94 7.97
CA LEU A 123 6.99 14.68 7.37
C LEU A 123 6.39 14.42 5.97
N PHE A 124 5.24 15.03 5.66
CA PHE A 124 4.48 14.81 4.42
C PHE A 124 4.30 16.07 3.56
N TYR A 125 4.67 17.24 4.09
CA TYR A 125 4.71 18.52 3.39
C TYR A 125 6.12 19.11 3.43
N PRO A 126 7.11 18.45 2.80
CA PRO A 126 8.51 18.82 2.95
C PRO A 126 8.93 20.03 2.08
N PHE A 127 8.08 20.49 1.17
CA PHE A 127 8.43 21.52 0.17
C PHE A 127 7.68 22.83 0.32
N ASP A 128 6.42 22.75 0.74
CA ASP A 128 5.50 23.88 0.78
C ASP A 128 4.88 23.96 2.18
N GLN A 129 4.81 25.17 2.73
CA GLN A 129 4.20 25.38 4.04
C GLN A 129 2.67 25.37 3.92
N LEU A 130 2.04 24.61 4.81
CA LEU A 130 0.58 24.60 4.94
C LEU A 130 0.09 25.88 5.62
N ASP A 131 -0.99 26.46 5.09
CA ASP A 131 -1.78 27.44 5.82
C ASP A 131 -2.70 26.71 6.82
N LEU A 132 -2.09 26.24 7.91
CA LEU A 132 -2.73 25.53 9.00
C LEU A 132 -2.67 26.37 10.28
N VAL A 133 -3.82 26.54 10.92
CA VAL A 133 -3.94 27.11 12.25
C VAL A 133 -4.47 26.03 13.18
N LYS A 134 -3.65 25.61 14.15
CA LYS A 134 -4.05 24.70 15.22
C LYS A 134 -4.09 25.43 16.56
N LYS A 135 -5.19 25.26 17.30
CA LYS A 135 -5.39 25.78 18.66
C LYS A 135 -5.98 24.68 19.54
N GLY A 136 -5.12 23.91 20.19
CA GLY A 136 -5.52 22.72 20.94
C GLY A 136 -6.16 21.69 20.00
N ILE A 137 -7.44 21.40 20.21
CA ILE A 137 -8.22 20.48 19.39
C ILE A 137 -8.87 21.13 18.15
N GLU A 138 -8.87 22.46 18.05
CA GLU A 138 -9.41 23.16 16.89
C GLU A 138 -8.35 23.30 15.80
N SER A 139 -8.62 22.72 14.63
CA SER A 139 -7.77 22.82 13.45
C SER A 139 -8.51 23.53 12.32
N ARG A 140 -7.85 24.49 11.66
CA ARG A 140 -8.33 25.12 10.42
C ARG A 140 -7.23 25.10 9.39
N TRP A 141 -7.55 24.55 8.23
CA TRP A 141 -6.65 24.50 7.10
C TRP A 141 -7.32 25.17 5.90
N SER A 142 -6.55 25.98 5.17
CA SER A 142 -7.03 26.73 4.02
C SER A 142 -6.31 26.28 2.74
N VAL A 143 -7.07 26.20 1.65
CA VAL A 143 -6.54 25.99 0.29
C VAL A 143 -6.81 27.25 -0.49
N SER A 144 -5.75 27.88 -0.99
CA SER A 144 -5.85 29.11 -1.77
C SER A 144 -4.95 29.03 -3.01
N GLY A 145 -5.33 29.77 -4.06
CA GLY A 145 -4.49 29.91 -5.26
C GLY A 145 -4.61 28.81 -6.32
N ASP A 146 -5.15 27.63 -6.01
CA ASP A 146 -5.44 26.57 -6.99
C ASP A 146 -6.94 26.16 -6.94
N ASN A 147 -7.71 26.62 -7.94
CA ASN A 147 -9.15 26.32 -8.04
C ASN A 147 -9.44 24.81 -8.11
N MET A 148 -8.52 24.01 -8.65
CA MET A 148 -8.68 22.57 -8.76
C MET A 148 -8.52 21.91 -7.38
N MET A 149 -7.55 22.36 -6.58
CA MET A 149 -7.36 21.89 -5.21
C MET A 149 -8.54 22.31 -4.31
N VAL A 150 -9.07 23.52 -4.48
CA VAL A 150 -10.28 23.96 -3.79
C VAL A 150 -11.47 23.06 -4.13
N ALA A 151 -11.70 22.77 -5.41
CA ALA A 151 -12.78 21.88 -5.85
C ALA A 151 -12.62 20.45 -5.29
N LEU A 152 -11.39 19.94 -5.26
CA LEU A 152 -11.08 18.63 -4.68
C LEU A 152 -11.39 18.61 -3.18
N THR A 153 -10.98 19.65 -2.44
CA THR A 153 -11.28 19.80 -1.02
C THR A 153 -12.78 19.89 -0.74
N MET A 154 -13.56 20.56 -1.59
CA MET A 154 -15.03 20.59 -1.50
C MET A 154 -15.69 19.25 -1.81
N THR A 155 -15.11 18.46 -2.72
CA THR A 155 -15.61 17.12 -3.03
C THR A 155 -15.53 16.19 -1.82
N PHE A 156 -14.51 16.36 -0.97
CA PHE A 156 -14.25 15.53 0.21
C PHE A 156 -14.49 16.28 1.53
N ILE A 157 -15.35 17.31 1.54
CA ILE A 157 -15.61 18.13 2.74
C ILE A 157 -16.15 17.32 3.94
N ASN A 158 -16.85 16.22 3.68
CA ASN A 158 -17.42 15.35 4.72
C ASN A 158 -16.48 14.22 5.16
N GLU A 159 -15.27 14.15 4.59
CA GLU A 159 -14.24 13.19 4.98
C GLU A 159 -13.30 13.81 6.02
N PRO A 160 -12.56 13.00 6.81
CA PRO A 160 -11.56 13.53 7.74
C PRO A 160 -10.56 14.46 7.07
N MET A 161 -10.26 15.59 7.71
CA MET A 161 -9.39 16.64 7.17
C MET A 161 -8.06 16.09 6.63
N ALA A 162 -7.41 15.21 7.39
CA ALA A 162 -6.14 14.59 7.00
C ALA A 162 -6.22 13.78 5.71
N LYS A 163 -7.36 13.11 5.42
CA LYS A 163 -7.57 12.42 4.14
C LYS A 163 -7.60 13.42 2.99
N THR A 164 -8.36 14.50 3.13
CA THR A 164 -8.48 15.53 2.11
C THR A 164 -7.15 16.26 1.87
N MET A 165 -6.38 16.48 2.93
CA MET A 165 -5.01 16.97 2.86
C MET A 165 -4.12 16.00 2.04
N SER A 166 -4.22 14.68 2.24
CA SER A 166 -3.41 13.72 1.47
C SER A 166 -3.67 13.72 -0.06
N PHE A 167 -4.73 14.39 -0.52
CA PHE A 167 -5.07 14.52 -1.93
C PHE A 167 -4.54 15.79 -2.59
N GLN A 168 -3.97 16.70 -1.81
CA GLN A 168 -3.44 17.96 -2.31
C GLN A 168 -2.14 17.76 -3.10
N ARG A 169 -1.79 18.73 -3.93
CA ARG A 169 -0.59 18.66 -4.79
C ARG A 169 0.70 18.71 -3.97
N GLU A 170 0.66 19.44 -2.86
CA GLU A 170 1.79 19.67 -1.96
C GLU A 170 2.09 18.45 -1.09
N TYR A 171 1.14 17.50 -0.99
CA TYR A 171 1.33 16.26 -0.26
C TYR A 171 2.39 15.38 -0.95
N ALA A 172 3.31 14.87 -0.16
CA ALA A 172 4.38 14.00 -0.62
C ALA A 172 4.67 12.88 0.38
N GLU A 173 5.09 11.72 -0.13
CA GLU A 173 5.44 10.57 0.72
C GLU A 173 6.94 10.25 0.63
N PRO A 174 7.61 9.97 1.76
CA PRO A 174 9.01 9.54 1.73
C PRO A 174 9.18 8.28 0.87
N TYR A 175 10.04 8.35 -0.14
CA TYR A 175 10.24 7.26 -1.10
C TYR A 175 10.64 5.95 -0.39
N ASP A 176 11.57 6.03 0.56
CA ASP A 176 12.07 4.86 1.26
C ASP A 176 10.98 4.20 2.12
N TRP A 177 10.00 4.96 2.63
CA TRP A 177 8.89 4.41 3.41
C TRP A 177 7.90 3.67 2.52
N VAL A 178 7.58 4.25 1.36
CA VAL A 178 6.75 3.61 0.34
C VAL A 178 7.41 2.32 -0.16
N ALA A 179 8.70 2.35 -0.49
CA ALA A 179 9.46 1.19 -0.91
C ALA A 179 9.49 0.09 0.18
N GLN A 180 9.76 0.48 1.42
CA GLN A 180 9.76 -0.44 2.56
C GLN A 180 8.39 -1.13 2.73
N GLN A 181 7.29 -0.39 2.59
CA GLN A 181 5.95 -0.97 2.71
C GLN A 181 5.65 -2.04 1.66
N PHE A 182 6.03 -1.82 0.40
CA PHE A 182 5.90 -2.85 -0.65
C PHE A 182 6.73 -4.09 -0.33
N LYS A 183 7.96 -3.88 0.15
CA LYS A 183 8.86 -4.97 0.55
C LYS A 183 8.28 -5.80 1.70
N ASP A 184 7.67 -5.15 2.69
CA ASP A 184 7.07 -5.83 3.82
C ASP A 184 5.86 -6.69 3.42
N TRP A 185 5.01 -6.20 2.50
CA TRP A 185 3.92 -7.03 1.95
C TRP A 185 4.45 -8.26 1.20
N ALA A 186 5.47 -8.09 0.36
CA ALA A 186 6.09 -9.23 -0.35
C ALA A 186 6.79 -10.20 0.61
N PHE A 187 7.42 -9.69 1.67
CA PHE A 187 8.03 -10.51 2.72
C PHE A 187 6.98 -11.36 3.45
N THR A 188 5.86 -10.76 3.85
CA THR A 188 4.72 -11.48 4.47
C THR A 188 4.22 -12.60 3.56
N LEU A 189 3.97 -12.31 2.27
CA LEU A 189 3.54 -13.32 1.31
C LEU A 189 4.57 -14.45 1.16
N THR A 190 5.84 -14.10 1.01
CA THR A 190 6.90 -15.10 0.80
C THR A 190 7.05 -15.99 2.03
N THR A 191 6.95 -15.41 3.23
CA THR A 191 6.98 -16.15 4.49
C THR A 191 5.86 -17.19 4.57
N SER A 192 4.63 -16.83 4.19
CA SER A 192 3.51 -17.80 4.18
C SER A 192 3.77 -18.93 3.16
N ILE A 193 4.23 -18.59 1.96
CA ILE A 193 4.47 -19.55 0.89
C ILE A 193 5.58 -20.53 1.27
N LEU A 194 6.70 -20.04 1.80
CA LEU A 194 7.83 -20.88 2.22
C LEU A 194 7.44 -21.79 3.39
N TYR A 195 6.69 -21.27 4.37
CA TYR A 195 6.22 -22.06 5.50
C TYR A 195 5.45 -23.32 5.06
N TYR A 196 4.57 -23.20 4.07
CA TYR A 196 3.78 -24.34 3.59
C TYR A 196 4.51 -25.19 2.55
N ASN A 197 5.25 -24.60 1.62
CA ASN A 197 5.92 -25.35 0.55
C ASN A 197 7.11 -26.16 1.06
N ASP A 198 7.88 -25.58 1.99
CA ASP A 198 9.10 -26.17 2.50
C ASP A 198 8.89 -26.76 3.89
N TYR A 199 7.62 -26.99 4.30
CA TYR A 199 7.26 -27.38 5.66
C TYR A 199 8.12 -28.53 6.16
N ASP A 200 8.30 -29.60 5.38
CA ASP A 200 9.10 -30.77 5.78
C ASP A 200 10.61 -30.56 5.68
N LEU A 201 11.06 -29.50 5.02
CA LEU A 201 12.48 -29.17 4.80
C LEU A 201 13.05 -28.18 5.83
N ILE A 202 12.20 -27.39 6.49
CA ILE A 202 12.60 -26.42 7.51
C ILE A 202 12.45 -26.99 8.93
N ASP A 203 13.35 -26.64 9.84
CA ASP A 203 13.32 -27.09 11.23
C ASP A 203 12.18 -26.41 12.04
N LYS A 204 11.93 -26.92 13.25
CA LYS A 204 10.83 -26.46 14.10
C LYS A 204 10.98 -24.99 14.54
N ASP A 205 12.20 -24.53 14.78
CA ASP A 205 12.46 -23.17 15.26
C ASP A 205 12.24 -22.18 14.12
N THR A 206 12.70 -22.50 12.90
CA THR A 206 12.39 -21.73 11.69
C THR A 206 10.89 -21.67 11.42
N ARG A 207 10.15 -22.78 11.56
CA ARG A 207 8.68 -22.78 11.44
C ARG A 207 8.03 -21.86 12.47
N ASN A 208 8.53 -21.88 13.71
CA ASN A 208 8.00 -21.01 14.75
C ASN A 208 8.28 -19.53 14.46
N LEU A 209 9.48 -19.22 13.95
CA LEU A 209 9.82 -17.87 13.52
C LEU A 209 8.88 -17.37 12.43
N TYR A 210 8.56 -18.19 11.42
CA TYR A 210 7.58 -17.83 10.39
C TYR A 210 6.18 -17.60 10.94
N ARG A 211 5.73 -18.41 11.90
CA ARG A 211 4.44 -18.18 12.59
C ARG A 211 4.42 -16.86 13.35
N MET A 212 5.49 -16.57 14.09
CA MET A 212 5.63 -15.32 14.83
C MET A 212 5.65 -14.11 13.89
N GLY A 213 6.40 -14.19 12.79
CA GLY A 213 6.43 -13.16 11.75
C GLY A 213 5.06 -12.93 11.13
N MET A 214 4.33 -14.00 10.80
CA MET A 214 2.96 -13.89 10.28
C MET A 214 1.99 -13.31 11.31
N ALA A 215 2.10 -13.67 12.59
CA ALA A 215 1.26 -13.12 13.65
C ALA A 215 1.55 -11.64 13.94
N ALA A 216 2.77 -11.17 13.64
CA ALA A 216 3.12 -9.76 13.71
C ALA A 216 2.60 -8.95 12.52
N PHE A 217 2.19 -9.60 11.43
CA PHE A 217 1.51 -8.92 10.32
C PHE A 217 0.12 -8.47 10.75
N GLY A 218 0.00 -7.17 10.95
CA GLY A 218 -1.21 -6.51 11.40
C GLY A 218 -1.05 -5.00 11.23
N GLY A 219 -2.14 -4.28 11.36
CA GLY A 219 -2.15 -2.83 11.21
C GLY A 219 -3.44 -2.27 11.78
N ILE A 220 -3.59 -0.96 11.68
CA ILE A 220 -4.84 -0.31 12.04
C ILE A 220 -5.90 -0.76 11.04
N ALA A 221 -6.95 -1.43 11.53
CA ALA A 221 -8.05 -1.82 10.67
C ALA A 221 -8.77 -0.56 10.15
N PRO A 222 -9.27 -0.56 8.90
CA PRO A 222 -10.16 0.49 8.44
C PRO A 222 -11.33 0.65 9.41
N SER A 223 -11.72 1.90 9.66
CA SER A 223 -12.90 2.20 10.47
C SER A 223 -14.17 1.79 9.74
N TYR A 224 -15.23 1.59 10.51
CA TYR A 224 -16.57 1.35 9.97
C TYR A 224 -17.61 2.07 10.82
N HIS A 225 -18.76 2.33 10.21
CA HIS A 225 -19.96 2.76 10.91
C HIS A 225 -21.19 2.04 10.36
N ILE A 226 -22.33 2.19 11.04
CA ILE A 226 -23.61 1.63 10.61
C ILE A 226 -24.56 2.79 10.36
N GLU A 227 -25.15 2.81 9.16
CA GLU A 227 -26.25 3.73 8.84
C GLU A 227 -27.56 2.96 8.74
N LEU A 228 -28.65 3.63 9.10
CA LEU A 228 -30.01 3.13 8.95
C LEU A 228 -30.55 3.56 7.58
N LEU A 229 -30.56 2.62 6.63
CA LEU A 229 -31.26 2.72 5.35
C LEU A 229 -32.50 1.81 5.38
N ASP A 230 -32.79 1.07 4.32
CA ASP A 230 -33.84 0.04 4.31
C ASP A 230 -33.60 -1.06 5.37
N LYS A 231 -32.34 -1.28 5.75
CA LYS A 231 -31.88 -2.14 6.86
C LYS A 231 -30.58 -1.59 7.45
N PRO A 232 -30.20 -1.96 8.69
CA PRO A 232 -28.88 -1.63 9.23
C PRO A 232 -27.78 -2.07 8.26
N THR A 233 -26.98 -1.12 7.81
CA THR A 233 -26.00 -1.32 6.74
C THR A 233 -24.64 -0.84 7.21
N ILE A 234 -23.65 -1.72 7.16
CA ILE A 234 -22.26 -1.40 7.49
C ILE A 234 -21.64 -0.61 6.33
N TYR A 235 -20.94 0.47 6.65
CA TYR A 235 -20.09 1.21 5.75
C TYR A 235 -18.65 1.07 6.19
N TRP A 236 -17.78 0.68 5.25
CA TRP A 236 -16.33 0.66 5.47
C TRP A 236 -15.74 2.00 5.06
N ASP A 237 -15.03 2.65 5.98
CA ASP A 237 -14.41 3.95 5.75
C ASP A 237 -12.90 3.76 5.52
N PHE A 238 -12.48 3.97 4.29
CA PHE A 238 -11.07 3.90 3.90
C PHE A 238 -10.51 5.31 3.81
N HIS A 239 -9.57 5.61 4.70
CA HIS A 239 -8.90 6.91 4.75
C HIS A 239 -7.43 6.84 4.31
N SER A 240 -6.95 5.65 3.95
CA SER A 240 -5.60 5.38 3.47
C SER A 240 -5.64 4.24 2.46
N LEU A 241 -4.96 4.41 1.34
CA LEU A 241 -4.78 3.35 0.34
C LEU A 241 -3.94 2.19 0.89
N LEU A 242 -2.95 2.48 1.74
CA LEU A 242 -2.11 1.50 2.44
C LEU A 242 -2.98 0.53 3.24
N LEU A 243 -3.83 1.06 4.12
CA LEU A 243 -4.72 0.23 4.96
C LEU A 243 -5.71 -0.55 4.09
N GLY A 244 -6.19 0.06 3.00
CA GLY A 244 -6.99 -0.62 1.98
C GLY A 244 -6.27 -1.83 1.40
N ILE A 245 -5.08 -1.64 0.85
CA ILE A 245 -4.25 -2.70 0.26
C ILE A 245 -3.93 -3.78 1.30
N GLN A 246 -3.56 -3.39 2.51
CA GLN A 246 -3.23 -4.34 3.58
C GLN A 246 -4.44 -5.22 3.94
N MET A 247 -5.64 -4.65 4.07
CA MET A 247 -6.86 -5.40 4.35
C MET A 247 -7.22 -6.34 3.19
N MET A 248 -7.17 -5.84 1.95
CA MET A 248 -7.43 -6.65 0.75
C MET A 248 -6.42 -7.78 0.59
N PHE A 249 -5.14 -7.51 0.84
CA PHE A 249 -4.09 -8.50 0.85
C PHE A 249 -4.34 -9.58 1.91
N SER A 250 -4.76 -9.18 3.12
CA SER A 250 -5.12 -10.13 4.18
C SER A 250 -6.21 -11.09 3.73
N PHE A 251 -7.27 -10.59 3.07
CA PHE A 251 -8.32 -11.45 2.53
C PHE A 251 -7.85 -12.38 1.41
N LEU A 252 -7.03 -11.87 0.48
CA LEU A 252 -6.46 -12.71 -0.60
C LEU A 252 -5.48 -13.75 -0.08
N LEU A 253 -4.78 -13.47 1.02
CA LEU A 253 -3.83 -14.38 1.64
C LEU A 253 -4.54 -15.56 2.33
N VAL A 254 -5.72 -15.32 2.91
CA VAL A 254 -6.52 -16.38 3.57
C VAL A 254 -7.56 -17.03 2.65
N ASP A 255 -7.68 -16.57 1.41
CA ASP A 255 -8.59 -17.15 0.41
C ASP A 255 -8.05 -18.49 -0.12
N GLY A 256 -8.68 -19.59 0.28
CA GLY A 256 -8.34 -20.92 -0.16
C GLY A 256 -8.81 -21.26 -1.59
N GLU A 257 -9.79 -20.53 -2.15
CA GLU A 257 -10.32 -20.82 -3.48
C GLU A 257 -9.40 -20.28 -4.58
N LYS A 258 -8.88 -19.05 -4.40
CA LYS A 258 -8.01 -18.36 -5.34
C LYS A 258 -6.70 -17.91 -4.67
N PRO A 259 -5.83 -18.86 -4.28
CA PRO A 259 -4.64 -18.52 -3.51
C PRO A 259 -3.65 -17.69 -4.32
N LEU A 260 -2.99 -16.76 -3.62
CA LEU A 260 -1.79 -16.07 -4.12
C LEU A 260 -0.63 -17.07 -4.27
N ARG A 261 0.11 -16.98 -5.37
CA ARG A 261 1.23 -17.88 -5.68
C ARG A 261 2.40 -17.15 -6.33
N LEU A 262 3.58 -17.73 -6.17
CA LEU A 262 4.79 -17.35 -6.91
C LEU A 262 4.95 -18.22 -8.16
N CYS A 263 5.20 -17.59 -9.29
CA CYS A 263 5.49 -18.31 -10.53
C CYS A 263 6.86 -18.99 -10.46
N LYS A 264 6.93 -20.31 -10.71
CA LYS A 264 8.19 -21.06 -10.72
C LYS A 264 9.21 -20.61 -11.77
N HIS A 265 8.78 -19.84 -12.78
CA HIS A 265 9.68 -19.33 -13.82
C HIS A 265 10.23 -17.94 -13.49
N CYS A 266 9.34 -16.98 -13.22
CA CYS A 266 9.71 -15.56 -13.12
C CYS A 266 9.52 -14.97 -11.72
N GLN A 267 9.10 -15.78 -10.72
CA GLN A 267 8.80 -15.35 -9.35
C GLN A 267 7.72 -14.26 -9.21
N LYS A 268 7.02 -13.91 -10.30
CA LYS A 268 5.87 -13.01 -10.27
C LYS A 268 4.76 -13.59 -9.41
N VAL A 269 4.16 -12.76 -8.56
CA VAL A 269 2.95 -13.07 -7.79
C VAL A 269 1.75 -13.05 -8.71
N PHE A 270 0.91 -14.08 -8.61
CA PHE A 270 -0.34 -14.18 -9.37
C PHE A 270 -1.44 -14.86 -8.55
N LEU A 271 -2.69 -14.55 -8.87
CA LEU A 271 -3.85 -15.28 -8.36
C LEU A 271 -4.06 -16.56 -9.17
N SER A 272 -4.14 -17.68 -8.47
CA SER A 272 -4.34 -18.96 -9.13
C SER A 272 -5.82 -19.26 -9.35
N SER A 273 -6.19 -19.62 -10.59
CA SER A 273 -7.52 -20.15 -10.90
C SER A 273 -7.71 -21.63 -10.54
N ARG A 274 -6.63 -22.33 -10.19
CA ARG A 274 -6.62 -23.76 -9.82
C ARG A 274 -5.64 -24.02 -8.68
N SER A 275 -5.97 -24.91 -7.76
CA SER A 275 -5.09 -25.26 -6.63
C SER A 275 -3.71 -25.80 -7.02
N ASN A 276 -3.49 -26.24 -8.27
CA ASN A 276 -2.21 -26.82 -8.71
C ASN A 276 -1.44 -25.94 -9.71
N SER A 277 -1.86 -24.70 -9.99
CA SER A 277 -1.11 -23.85 -10.90
C SER A 277 0.24 -23.44 -10.30
N ALA A 278 1.30 -23.61 -11.09
CA ALA A 278 2.68 -23.26 -10.71
C ALA A 278 3.26 -22.11 -11.56
N PHE A 279 2.53 -21.65 -12.57
CA PHE A 279 2.97 -20.64 -13.52
C PHE A 279 1.89 -19.58 -13.73
N CYS A 280 2.30 -18.31 -13.82
CA CYS A 280 1.38 -17.20 -14.05
C CYS A 280 0.84 -17.14 -15.49
N SER A 281 1.48 -17.83 -16.44
CA SER A 281 1.06 -17.88 -17.83
C SER A 281 1.53 -19.15 -18.55
N PRO A 282 0.86 -19.57 -19.64
CA PRO A 282 1.35 -20.65 -20.51
C PRO A 282 2.76 -20.39 -21.06
N ARG A 283 3.09 -19.11 -21.34
CA ARG A 283 4.43 -18.70 -21.78
C ARG A 283 5.50 -19.04 -20.74
N CYS A 284 5.27 -18.69 -19.48
CA CYS A 284 6.19 -19.02 -18.38
C CYS A 284 6.36 -20.53 -18.19
N LYS A 285 5.27 -21.31 -18.33
CA LYS A 285 5.34 -22.78 -18.28
C LYS A 285 6.22 -23.35 -19.40
N ASN A 286 6.04 -22.87 -20.62
CA ASN A 286 6.81 -23.35 -21.78
C ASN A 286 8.29 -22.99 -21.64
N GLN A 287 8.62 -21.74 -21.28
CA GLN A 287 10.00 -21.30 -21.08
C GLN A 287 10.69 -22.10 -19.98
N TYR A 288 10.04 -22.31 -18.84
CA TYR A 288 10.57 -23.14 -17.76
C TYR A 288 10.91 -24.56 -18.21
N ASN A 289 10.01 -25.21 -18.95
CA ASN A 289 10.24 -26.58 -19.43
C ASN A 289 11.38 -26.67 -20.44
N VAL A 290 11.54 -25.66 -21.30
CA VAL A 290 12.66 -25.58 -22.25
C VAL A 290 13.99 -25.42 -21.54
N TYR A 291 14.07 -24.53 -20.53
CA TYR A 291 15.30 -24.39 -19.74
C TYR A 291 15.64 -25.67 -18.97
N LYS A 292 14.63 -26.31 -18.38
CA LYS A 292 14.81 -27.58 -17.67
C LYS A 292 15.29 -28.72 -18.58
N SER A 293 14.77 -28.82 -19.81
CA SER A 293 15.20 -29.87 -20.75
C SER A 293 16.61 -29.63 -21.29
N ARG A 294 16.98 -28.37 -21.55
CA ARG A 294 18.35 -28.00 -21.96
C ARG A 294 19.35 -28.28 -20.86
N GLY A 295 19.06 -27.89 -19.62
CA GLY A 295 19.93 -28.15 -18.47
C GLY A 295 20.24 -29.63 -18.26
N LYS A 296 19.24 -30.50 -18.46
CA LYS A 296 19.42 -31.96 -18.39
C LYS A 296 20.33 -32.52 -19.48
N LYS A 297 20.26 -32.00 -20.71
CA LYS A 297 21.14 -32.44 -21.80
C LYS A 297 22.60 -32.11 -21.51
N THR A 298 22.88 -30.91 -21.02
CA THR A 298 24.24 -30.53 -20.59
C THR A 298 24.79 -31.39 -19.45
N SER A 299 23.95 -31.84 -18.50
CA SER A 299 24.39 -32.70 -17.39
C SER A 299 24.53 -34.19 -17.76
N GLU A 300 24.01 -34.62 -18.91
CA GLU A 300 24.17 -35.99 -19.44
C GLU A 300 25.36 -36.08 -20.42
N GLU A 301 25.93 -34.94 -20.83
CA GLU A 301 27.08 -34.83 -21.73
C GLU A 301 28.40 -34.53 -20.99
N ASP A 302 28.36 -34.35 -19.66
CA ASP A 302 29.50 -34.26 -18.73
C ASP A 302 29.66 -35.55 -17.89
#